data_AF-A0A5R9QLW2-F1
#
_entry.id   AF-A0A5R9QLW2-F1
#
_cell.length_a   1.000
_cell.length_b   1.000
_cell.length_c   1.000
_cell.angle_alpha   90.00
_cell.angle_beta   90.00
_cell.angle_gamma   90.00
#
_symmetry.space_group_name_H-M   'P 1'
#
loop_
_entity.id
_entity.type
_entity.pdbx_description
1 polymer ?
#
loop_
_entity_poly.entity_id
_entity_poly.type
_entity_poly.pdbx_seq_one_letter_code
_entity_poly.pdbx_strand_id
1 'polypeptide(L)'
;MARRPNIQKEATALLAETMRAARKKLKFHETEDLPLDAATISANVSLLKLVEAYATATRGEKEADLEKLRQELDARRPGNSASPAPSTQITPDRAALLAEYGLTDPET
;
A
#
# COMPACT_ATOMS: atom_id res chain seq x y z
N MET A 1 13.88 -25.10 -17.13
CA MET A 1 12.72 -24.31 -17.60
C MET A 1 12.99 -22.84 -17.31
N ALA A 2 13.09 -21.99 -18.33
CA ALA A 2 13.34 -20.55 -18.14
C ALA A 2 12.07 -19.87 -17.60
N ARG A 3 12.17 -19.17 -16.46
CA ARG A 3 11.08 -18.30 -15.96
C ARG A 3 10.86 -17.20 -17.00
N ARG A 4 9.61 -17.06 -17.46
CA ARG A 4 9.21 -15.91 -18.29
C ARG A 4 9.44 -14.62 -17.48
N PRO A 5 10.08 -13.59 -18.06
CA PRO A 5 10.25 -12.32 -17.38
C PRO A 5 8.88 -11.72 -17.04
N ASN A 6 8.78 -11.12 -15.86
CA ASN A 6 7.58 -10.41 -15.45
C ASN A 6 7.61 -9.02 -16.07
N ILE A 7 7.06 -8.92 -17.29
CA ILE A 7 7.04 -7.71 -18.12
C ILE A 7 6.46 -6.51 -17.35
N GLN A 8 5.46 -6.73 -16.49
CA GLN A 8 4.87 -5.67 -15.67
C GLN A 8 5.91 -5.07 -14.71
N LYS A 9 6.68 -5.93 -14.03
CA LYS A 9 7.72 -5.50 -13.09
C LYS A 9 8.83 -4.74 -13.80
N GLU A 10 9.27 -5.24 -14.95
CA GLU A 10 10.30 -4.59 -15.77
C GLU A 10 9.83 -3.22 -16.30
N ALA A 11 8.58 -3.12 -16.75
CA ALA A 11 7.98 -1.86 -17.19
C ALA A 11 7.89 -0.84 -16.05
N THR A 12 7.49 -1.26 -14.83
CA THR A 12 7.46 -0.35 -13.67
C THR A 12 8.86 0.10 -13.25
N ALA A 13 9.87 -0.76 -13.35
CA ALA A 13 11.25 -0.41 -13.05
C ALA A 13 11.79 0.60 -14.06
N LEU A 14 11.57 0.36 -15.35
CA LEU A 14 11.97 1.28 -16.42
C LEU A 14 11.30 2.65 -16.26
N LEU A 15 10.01 2.68 -15.93
CA LEU A 15 9.28 3.92 -15.67
C LEU A 15 9.88 4.70 -14.49
N ALA A 16 10.23 4.01 -13.40
CA ALA A 16 10.86 4.64 -12.24
C ALA A 16 12.23 5.24 -12.58
N GLU A 17 13.06 4.53 -13.36
CA GLU A 17 14.34 5.06 -13.84
C GLU A 17 14.15 6.28 -14.74
N THR A 18 13.18 6.22 -15.65
CA THR A 18 12.85 7.33 -16.57
C THR A 18 12.42 8.57 -15.78
N MET A 19 11.55 8.41 -14.79
CA MET A 19 11.13 9.51 -13.90
C MET A 19 12.30 10.09 -13.10
N ARG A 20 13.22 9.25 -12.64
CA ARG A 20 14.44 9.69 -11.93
C ARG A 20 15.37 10.49 -12.84
N ALA A 21 15.55 10.04 -14.08
CA ALA A 21 16.36 10.73 -15.07
C ALA A 21 15.74 12.08 -15.46
N ALA A 22 14.43 12.12 -15.71
CA ALA A 22 13.70 13.36 -16.00
C ALA A 22 13.84 14.39 -14.87
N ARG A 23 13.70 13.97 -13.61
CA ARG A 23 13.92 14.85 -12.45
C ARG A 23 15.34 15.40 -12.36
N LYS A 24 16.35 14.55 -12.61
CA LYS A 24 17.76 15.01 -12.63
C LYS A 24 17.99 16.03 -13.74
N LYS A 25 17.44 15.78 -14.94
CA LYS A 25 17.52 16.69 -16.06
C LYS A 25 16.87 18.04 -15.71
N LEU A 26 15.65 18.02 -15.16
CA LEU A 26 14.98 19.25 -14.71
C LEU A 26 15.82 20.06 -13.72
N LYS A 27 16.37 19.41 -12.70
CA LYS A 27 17.26 20.08 -11.73
C LYS A 27 18.51 20.66 -12.36
N PHE A 28 19.10 19.98 -13.34
CA PHE A 28 20.25 20.49 -14.07
C PHE A 28 19.88 21.76 -14.85
N HIS A 29 18.76 21.74 -15.58
CA HIS A 29 18.28 22.94 -16.28
C HIS A 29 18.02 24.10 -15.32
N GLU A 30 17.46 23.83 -14.15
CA GLU A 30 17.19 24.83 -13.11
C GLU A 30 18.48 25.39 -12.46
N THR A 31 19.49 24.54 -12.25
CA THR A 31 20.78 24.94 -11.64
C THR A 31 21.63 25.76 -12.60
N GLU A 32 21.62 25.41 -13.89
CA GLU A 32 22.41 26.06 -14.94
C GLU A 32 21.66 27.21 -15.64
N ASP A 33 20.46 27.58 -15.16
CA ASP A 33 19.57 28.58 -15.77
C ASP A 33 19.32 28.33 -17.28
N LEU A 34 19.19 27.06 -17.65
CA LEU A 34 18.97 26.64 -19.03
C LEU A 34 17.48 26.55 -19.34
N PRO A 35 17.03 27.08 -20.50
CA PRO A 35 15.64 26.96 -20.91
C PRO A 35 15.27 25.49 -21.14
N LEU A 36 14.05 25.15 -20.75
CA LEU A 36 13.42 23.87 -21.08
C LEU A 36 12.74 23.99 -22.44
N ASP A 37 13.01 23.05 -23.34
CA ASP A 37 12.33 23.00 -24.64
C ASP A 37 10.90 22.42 -24.49
N ALA A 38 10.04 22.79 -25.43
CA ALA A 38 8.65 22.33 -25.45
C ALA A 38 8.54 20.80 -25.56
N ALA A 39 9.51 20.15 -26.22
CA ALA A 39 9.56 18.70 -26.35
C ALA A 39 9.80 18.01 -24.99
N THR A 40 10.72 18.50 -24.18
CA THR A 40 11.00 17.97 -22.83
C THR A 40 9.81 18.19 -21.91
N ILE A 41 9.16 19.35 -21.97
CA ILE A 41 7.95 19.63 -21.19
C ILE A 41 6.83 18.65 -21.58
N SER A 42 6.55 18.50 -22.89
CA SER A 42 5.53 17.58 -23.40
C SER A 42 5.80 16.13 -23.00
N ALA A 43 7.06 15.67 -23.08
CA ALA A 43 7.46 14.33 -22.65
C ALA A 43 7.20 14.10 -21.16
N ASN A 44 7.57 15.07 -20.30
CA ASN A 44 7.35 14.98 -18.86
C ASN A 44 5.85 14.97 -18.50
N VAL A 45 5.05 15.80 -19.17
CA VAL A 45 3.59 15.83 -18.99
C VAL A 45 2.95 14.51 -19.44
N SER A 46 3.41 13.94 -20.56
CA SER A 46 2.92 12.65 -21.07
C SER A 46 3.25 11.50 -20.11
N LEU A 47 4.44 11.50 -19.50
CA LEU A 47 4.83 10.54 -18.47
C LEU A 47 3.94 10.66 -17.22
N LEU A 48 3.65 11.88 -16.77
CA LEU A 48 2.73 12.13 -15.66
C LEU A 48 1.31 11.61 -15.96
N LYS A 49 0.78 11.93 -17.14
CA LYS A 49 -0.53 11.44 -17.62
C LYS A 49 -0.60 9.91 -17.66
N LEU A 50 0.47 9.24 -18.08
CA LEU A 50 0.54 7.78 -18.12
C LEU A 50 0.51 7.18 -16.71
N VAL A 51 1.22 7.78 -15.75
CA VAL A 51 1.18 7.38 -14.34
C VAL A 51 -0.21 7.58 -13.74
N GLU A 52 -0.87 8.70 -14.02
CA GLU A 52 -2.24 8.97 -13.59
C GLU A 52 -3.23 7.94 -14.17
N ALA A 53 -3.17 7.70 -15.48
CA ALA A 53 -4.00 6.70 -16.15
C ALA A 53 -3.80 5.31 -15.54
N TYR A 54 -2.55 4.90 -15.29
CA TYR A 54 -2.23 3.63 -14.64
C TYR A 54 -2.78 3.55 -13.21
N ALA A 55 -2.63 4.62 -12.42
CA ALA A 55 -3.17 4.68 -11.07
C ALA A 55 -4.71 4.59 -11.06
N THR A 56 -5.38 5.23 -12.01
CA THR A 56 -6.84 5.14 -12.15
C THR A 56 -7.30 3.74 -12.56
N ALA A 57 -6.63 3.11 -13.52
CA ALA A 57 -6.96 1.76 -13.99
C ALA A 57 -6.79 0.72 -12.88
N THR A 58 -5.65 0.77 -12.16
CA THR A 58 -5.36 -0.18 -11.07
C THR A 58 -6.20 0.06 -9.82
N ARG A 59 -6.71 1.28 -9.58
CA ARG A 59 -7.66 1.54 -8.50
C ARG A 59 -8.98 0.82 -8.74
N GLY A 60 -9.52 0.88 -9.95
CA GLY A 60 -10.76 0.19 -10.31
C GLY A 60 -10.67 -1.34 -10.19
N GLU A 61 -9.56 -1.93 -10.63
CA GLU A 61 -9.32 -3.38 -10.46
C GLU A 61 -9.27 -3.79 -8.98
N LYS A 62 -8.57 -3.01 -8.13
CA LYS A 62 -8.50 -3.28 -6.69
C LYS A 62 -9.85 -3.15 -6.00
N GLU A 63 -10.67 -2.18 -6.39
CA GLU A 63 -12.03 -2.03 -5.85
C GLU A 63 -12.92 -3.21 -6.23
N ALA A 64 -12.83 -3.70 -7.48
CA ALA A 64 -13.55 -4.90 -7.91
C ALA A 64 -13.09 -6.17 -7.18
N ASP A 65 -11.78 -6.32 -6.94
CA ASP A 65 -11.23 -7.46 -6.20
C ASP A 65 -11.60 -7.41 -4.72
N LEU A 66 -11.63 -6.23 -4.10
CA LEU A 66 -12.11 -6.05 -2.72
C LEU A 66 -13.59 -6.39 -2.60
N GLU A 67 -14.40 -6.03 -3.58
CA GLU A 67 -15.83 -6.36 -3.57
C GLU A 67 -16.07 -7.86 -3.73
N LYS A 68 -15.30 -8.55 -4.59
CA LYS A 68 -15.30 -10.01 -4.67
C LYS A 68 -14.89 -10.66 -3.35
N LEU A 69 -13.83 -10.17 -2.70
CA LEU A 69 -13.39 -10.68 -1.40
C LEU A 69 -14.46 -10.49 -0.32
N ARG A 70 -15.18 -9.37 -0.32
CA ARG A 70 -16.32 -9.15 0.58
C ARG A 70 -17.43 -10.16 0.33
N GLN A 71 -17.81 -10.36 -0.93
CA GLN A 71 -18.84 -11.34 -1.32
C GLN A 71 -18.44 -12.77 -0.97
N GLU A 72 -17.16 -13.14 -1.16
CA GLU A 72 -16.63 -14.44 -0.75
C GLU A 72 -16.66 -14.63 0.77
N LEU A 73 -16.38 -13.58 1.54
CA LEU A 73 -16.43 -13.60 3.00
C LEU A 73 -17.88 -13.74 3.49
N ASP A 74 -18.81 -12.99 2.90
CA ASP A 74 -20.24 -13.07 3.19
C ASP A 74 -20.82 -14.44 2.78
N ALA A 75 -20.42 -14.99 1.63
CA ALA A 75 -20.81 -16.33 1.19
C ALA A 75 -20.22 -17.45 2.06
N ARG A 76 -19.00 -17.24 2.59
CA ARG A 76 -18.36 -18.13 3.59
C ARG A 76 -18.89 -17.93 5.01
N ARG A 77 -19.91 -17.10 5.20
CA ARG A 77 -20.62 -16.93 6.47
C ARG A 77 -21.96 -17.69 6.51
N PRO A 78 -22.02 -19.03 6.37
CA PRO A 78 -23.17 -19.77 6.86
C PRO A 78 -22.96 -20.06 8.36
N GLY A 79 -23.73 -19.41 9.25
CA GLY A 79 -23.97 -19.93 10.61
C GLY A 79 -23.67 -19.06 11.83
N ASN A 80 -23.19 -17.82 11.73
CA ASN A 80 -23.09 -16.94 12.92
C ASN A 80 -24.37 -16.09 13.13
N SER A 81 -25.51 -16.77 13.27
CA SER A 81 -26.59 -16.30 14.15
C SER A 81 -26.27 -16.71 15.58
N ALA A 82 -25.11 -16.27 16.04
CA ALA A 82 -24.80 -16.09 17.44
C ALA A 82 -24.22 -14.68 17.50
N SER A 83 -24.94 -13.75 18.13
CA SER A 83 -24.27 -12.63 18.79
C SER A 83 -23.03 -13.19 19.47
N PRO A 84 -21.84 -12.55 19.36
CA PRO A 84 -20.79 -12.89 20.29
C PRO A 84 -21.42 -12.73 21.67
N ALA A 85 -21.52 -13.83 22.42
CA ALA A 85 -21.78 -13.72 23.84
C ALA A 85 -20.79 -12.67 24.36
N PRO A 86 -21.23 -11.67 25.14
CA PRO A 86 -20.33 -10.66 25.65
C PRO A 86 -19.18 -11.43 26.28
N SER A 87 -17.97 -11.23 25.74
CA SER A 87 -16.77 -11.90 26.22
C SER A 87 -16.83 -11.77 27.73
N THR A 88 -16.86 -12.90 28.46
CA THR A 88 -16.61 -12.89 29.89
C THR A 88 -15.26 -12.20 30.00
N GLN A 89 -15.29 -10.92 30.37
CA GLN A 89 -14.11 -10.16 30.70
C GLN A 89 -13.57 -10.91 31.90
N ILE A 90 -12.63 -11.82 31.64
CA ILE A 90 -11.70 -12.27 32.65
C ILE A 90 -10.91 -11.00 32.92
N THR A 91 -11.40 -10.17 33.84
CA THR A 91 -10.63 -9.08 34.42
C THR A 91 -9.44 -9.79 35.03
N PRO A 92 -8.23 -9.70 34.46
CA PRO A 92 -7.11 -10.40 35.04
C PRO A 92 -6.88 -9.75 36.41
N ASP A 93 -6.96 -10.58 37.45
CA ASP A 93 -6.75 -10.13 38.81
C ASP A 93 -5.33 -9.55 38.91
N ARG A 94 -5.22 -8.28 39.30
CA ARG A 94 -3.97 -7.52 39.30
C ARG A 94 -2.90 -8.21 40.12
N ALA A 95 -3.30 -8.87 41.21
CA ALA A 95 -2.41 -9.64 42.07
C ALA A 95 -1.82 -10.87 41.35
N ALA A 96 -2.60 -11.53 40.49
CA ALA A 96 -2.14 -12.68 39.71
C ALA A 96 -1.13 -12.27 38.63
N LEU A 97 -1.34 -11.13 37.98
CA LEU A 97 -0.38 -10.57 37.02
C LEU A 97 0.94 -10.18 37.71
N LEU A 98 0.87 -9.54 38.88
CA LEU A 98 2.07 -9.12 39.61
C LEU A 98 2.89 -10.33 40.11
N ALA A 99 2.22 -11.39 40.54
CA ALA A 99 2.87 -12.64 40.93
C ALA A 99 3.58 -13.35 39.76
N GLU A 100 3.01 -13.32 38.56
CA GLU A 100 3.64 -13.90 37.35
C GLU A 100 4.96 -13.20 36.98
N TYR A 101 5.05 -11.90 37.23
CA TYR A 101 6.27 -11.13 36.98
C TYR A 101 7.20 -11.03 38.20
N GLY A 102 6.86 -11.65 39.33
CA GLY A 102 7.65 -11.61 40.56
C GLY A 102 7.72 -10.23 41.21
N LEU A 103 6.75 -9.36 40.92
CA LEU A 103 6.61 -8.06 41.58
C LEU A 103 5.63 -8.18 42.76
N THR A 104 6.00 -7.65 43.92
CA THR A 104 5.09 -7.43 45.04
C THR A 104 4.35 -6.11 44.86
N ASP A 105 3.03 -6.10 45.03
CA ASP A 105 2.21 -4.89 44.90
C ASP A 105 2.64 -3.86 45.96
N PRO A 106 2.99 -2.61 45.58
CA PRO A 106 3.53 -1.62 46.52
C PRO A 106 2.47 -0.97 47.43
N GLU A 107 1.26 -1.52 47.54
CA GLU A 107 0.22 -1.04 48.47
C GLU A 107 -0.03 -2.01 49.64
N THR A 108 1.08 -2.44 50.26
CA THR A 108 1.18 -2.74 51.70
C THR A 108 2.50 -2.24 52.24
#